data_AF-A0A7W8KJY0-F1
#
_entry.id   AF-A0A7W8KJY0-F1
#
_cell.length_a   1.000
_cell.length_b   1.000
_cell.length_c   1.000
_cell.angle_alpha   90.00
_cell.angle_beta   90.00
_cell.angle_gamma   90.00
#
_symmetry.space_group_name_H-M   'P 1'
#
loop_
_entity.id
_entity.type
_entity.pdbx_description
1 polymer ?
#
loop_
_entity_poly.entity_id
_entity_poly.type
_entity_poly.pdbx_seq_one_letter_code
_entity_poly.pdbx_strand_id
1 'polypeptide(L)'
;MICKIVGFSQLQGYTEKTQMDYFYGAKCLLDWLETQCGRTWQERWLNGEPSIMNWGEAPSVRNRKHFDSMRLALSPLLCLRVLRPSYEWLNHQHFNKLHLKLSATTDTEDFRMIKETAKLMKFSGHSTLRTMLCATLIAIHTGKRISAFTLEDLQEYDEKRKLGIHYLVTAASLWNVLRYNRIIEGGLATSGTSKIVGALESEELLDKYLILDPDQRFVFASYLDHCSVQCSPLALKQEAAFLLEAFWRDILHHHPEQLTFEVSRSIANAWKKRKKVDPDTGERMNAAGVFSTVRAFYAFLDERAREDPETWEKFAAYNPVDLADIQGEEKLTSDGNAKKRKDTAEKLQYLGIFWETLRKNSENAMRLLEAARQAGPGEQFEANGKQFLRVPTSRSLISTENYGTVSVKVTEVGHPGAKNIDAVSQEHSAFWIWASMDLLLRTGLRPWELYRLEKADISKIVDTNNNVVPCLMIRAGKTDEPRVVQLTPKAVATLSHIMRRVQGELDSYPAVPRFEVVEGEYVEDAQLILQKSLSSYRSGFYGTELLRWLHTFHADLYEQRMLPDWVTFTPKDCRRLVATKMYIKGVPLLEIQRFLGHKHLQTTSLYIGEPIDTLLQQLKGVWDD
;
A
#
# COMPACT_ATOMS: atom_id res chain seq x y z
N MET A 1 45.47 23.41 17.31
CA MET A 1 44.24 24.02 17.87
C MET A 1 43.02 23.11 17.69
N ILE A 2 42.73 22.61 16.48
CA ILE A 2 41.66 21.62 16.22
C ILE A 2 41.84 20.31 17.03
N CYS A 3 43.08 19.88 17.31
CA CYS A 3 43.36 18.71 18.15
C CYS A 3 42.85 18.82 19.60
N LYS A 4 42.67 20.04 20.13
CA LYS A 4 41.98 20.30 21.41
C LYS A 4 40.47 20.46 21.25
N ILE A 5 40.00 20.91 20.07
CA ILE A 5 38.58 21.15 19.75
C ILE A 5 37.83 19.83 19.44
N VAL A 6 38.50 18.84 18.84
CA VAL A 6 37.88 17.59 18.39
C VAL A 6 37.77 16.53 19.49
N GLY A 7 38.36 16.75 20.67
CA GLY A 7 38.20 15.83 21.80
C GLY A 7 38.59 14.38 21.48
N PHE A 8 39.62 14.14 20.65
CA PHE A 8 40.02 12.79 20.25
C PHE A 8 40.36 11.88 21.45
N SER A 9 40.73 12.46 22.60
CA SER A 9 40.95 11.76 23.86
C SER A 9 39.66 11.26 24.55
N GLN A 10 38.48 11.71 24.10
CA GLN A 10 37.17 11.32 24.64
C GLN A 10 36.52 10.17 23.85
N LEU A 11 37.10 9.76 22.72
CA LEU A 11 36.62 8.65 21.93
C LEU A 11 37.23 7.34 22.48
N GLN A 12 36.46 6.54 23.21
CA GLN A 12 36.94 5.25 23.73
C GLN A 12 37.34 4.28 22.58
N GLY A 13 38.48 3.58 22.73
CA GLY A 13 38.88 2.46 21.85
C GLY A 13 40.00 2.71 20.82
N TYR A 14 40.80 3.78 20.94
CA TYR A 14 41.84 4.13 19.97
C TYR A 14 43.25 3.79 20.47
N THR A 15 44.03 3.05 19.68
CA THR A 15 45.47 2.79 19.94
C THR A 15 46.34 3.98 19.50
N GLU A 16 47.56 4.12 20.03
CA GLU A 16 48.52 5.17 19.60
C GLU A 16 48.74 5.19 18.08
N LYS A 17 48.86 4.00 17.47
CA LYS A 17 48.98 3.85 16.01
C LYS A 17 47.77 4.41 15.27
N THR A 18 46.56 4.15 15.77
CA THR A 18 45.33 4.69 15.21
C THR A 18 45.32 6.22 15.31
N GLN A 19 45.73 6.79 16.45
CA GLN A 19 45.78 8.25 16.62
C GLN A 19 46.74 8.92 15.62
N MET A 20 47.92 8.34 15.39
CA MET A 20 48.87 8.84 14.38
C MET A 20 48.28 8.85 12.96
N ASP A 21 47.55 7.79 12.57
CA ASP A 21 46.89 7.70 11.26
C ASP A 21 45.77 8.76 11.12
N TYR A 22 45.04 9.07 12.20
CA TYR A 22 44.06 10.17 12.21
C TYR A 22 44.73 11.53 12.04
N PHE A 23 45.83 11.80 12.75
CA PHE A 23 46.55 13.08 12.62
C PHE A 23 47.11 13.28 11.22
N TYR A 24 47.73 12.24 10.65
CA TYR A 24 48.22 12.27 9.28
C TYR A 24 47.09 12.51 8.29
N GLY A 25 45.99 11.77 8.41
CA GLY A 25 44.80 11.94 7.56
C GLY A 25 44.17 13.32 7.66
N ALA A 26 44.07 13.87 8.88
CA ALA A 26 43.50 15.19 9.11
C ALA A 26 44.37 16.29 8.50
N LYS A 27 45.70 16.17 8.62
CA LYS A 27 46.63 17.08 7.94
C LYS A 27 46.44 17.02 6.43
N CYS A 28 46.44 15.84 5.84
CA CYS A 28 46.22 15.66 4.40
C CYS A 28 44.90 16.27 3.91
N LEU A 29 43.82 16.10 4.67
CA LEU A 29 42.52 16.65 4.33
C LEU A 29 42.49 18.19 4.43
N LEU A 30 43.13 18.76 5.44
CA LEU A 30 43.24 20.21 5.60
C LEU A 30 44.15 20.83 4.53
N ASP A 31 45.30 20.22 4.23
CA ASP A 31 46.20 20.64 3.16
C ASP A 31 45.44 20.69 1.82
N TRP A 32 44.57 19.70 1.55
CA TRP A 32 43.70 19.73 0.37
C TRP A 32 42.65 20.84 0.43
N LEU A 33 41.94 21.01 1.55
CA LEU A 33 40.93 22.07 1.71
C LEU A 33 41.52 23.48 1.57
N GLU A 34 42.79 23.69 1.95
CA GLU A 34 43.49 24.96 1.79
C GLU A 34 43.66 25.36 0.32
N THR A 35 43.71 24.38 -0.60
CA THR A 35 43.76 24.62 -2.06
C THR A 35 42.43 25.05 -2.66
N GLN A 36 41.32 24.86 -1.95
CA GLN A 36 39.98 25.19 -2.43
C GLN A 36 39.62 26.64 -2.10
N CYS A 37 38.82 27.29 -2.95
CA CYS A 37 38.35 28.65 -2.69
C CYS A 37 37.29 28.67 -1.58
N GLY A 38 37.30 29.69 -0.72
CA GLY A 38 36.32 29.86 0.36
C GLY A 38 36.91 30.49 1.63
N ARG A 39 36.07 31.18 2.39
CA ARG A 39 36.43 31.83 3.67
C ARG A 39 36.29 30.88 4.85
N THR A 40 35.37 29.93 4.78
CA THR A 40 35.16 28.91 5.81
C THR A 40 35.59 27.51 5.33
N TRP A 41 35.88 26.60 6.26
CA TRP A 41 36.15 25.20 5.92
C TRP A 41 34.99 24.54 5.17
N GLN A 42 33.76 24.95 5.50
CA GLN A 42 32.55 24.48 4.82
C GLN A 42 32.47 24.97 3.37
N GLU A 43 32.71 26.26 3.11
CA GLU A 43 32.74 26.79 1.74
C GLU A 43 33.82 26.11 0.89
N ARG A 44 35.01 25.94 1.47
CA ARG A 44 36.12 25.22 0.83
C ARG A 44 35.75 23.79 0.47
N TRP A 45 35.04 23.10 1.38
CA TRP A 45 34.53 21.76 1.11
C TRP A 45 33.54 21.77 -0.07
N LEU A 46 32.51 22.61 -0.03
CA LEU A 46 31.48 22.62 -1.07
C LEU A 46 32.03 22.96 -2.46
N ASN A 47 33.01 23.88 -2.54
CA ASN A 47 33.66 24.21 -3.80
C ASN A 47 34.57 23.08 -4.32
N GLY A 48 35.20 22.32 -3.41
CA GLY A 48 36.05 21.19 -3.77
C GLY A 48 35.30 19.88 -4.00
N GLU A 49 34.11 19.73 -3.45
CA GLU A 49 33.31 18.50 -3.42
C GLU A 49 33.11 17.83 -4.80
N PRO A 50 32.81 18.56 -5.90
CA PRO A 50 32.67 17.95 -7.22
C PRO A 50 33.95 17.28 -7.72
N SER A 51 35.12 17.84 -7.41
CA SER A 51 36.43 17.31 -7.82
C SER A 51 36.80 16.00 -7.12
N ILE A 52 36.04 15.66 -6.09
CA ILE A 52 36.26 14.52 -5.22
C ILE A 52 34.99 13.66 -5.16
N MET A 53 34.19 13.59 -6.23
CA MET A 53 33.04 12.68 -6.27
C MET A 53 33.50 11.20 -6.25
N ASN A 54 34.53 10.90 -7.06
CA ASN A 54 35.23 9.61 -7.07
C ASN A 54 36.57 9.73 -6.34
N TRP A 55 36.57 9.77 -5.00
CA TRP A 55 37.79 9.98 -4.20
C TRP A 55 38.97 9.08 -4.58
N GLY A 56 38.72 7.82 -4.94
CA GLY A 56 39.79 6.88 -5.30
C GLY A 56 40.58 7.29 -6.54
N GLU A 57 39.99 8.14 -7.39
CA GLU A 57 40.51 8.58 -8.69
C GLU A 57 40.77 10.09 -8.72
N ALA A 58 40.54 10.79 -7.60
CA ALA A 58 40.71 12.22 -7.51
C ALA A 58 42.21 12.59 -7.67
N PRO A 59 42.56 13.59 -8.51
CA PRO A 59 43.95 14.02 -8.70
C PRO A 59 44.67 14.46 -7.42
N SER A 60 43.91 14.87 -6.40
CA SER A 60 44.43 15.24 -5.08
C SER A 60 44.93 14.03 -4.26
N VAL A 61 44.54 12.81 -4.63
CA VAL A 61 44.89 11.58 -3.92
C VAL A 61 46.13 10.92 -4.52
N ARG A 62 47.25 11.11 -3.82
CA ARG A 62 48.58 10.58 -4.22
C ARG A 62 48.69 9.04 -4.28
N ASN A 63 48.07 8.33 -3.34
CA ASN A 63 48.12 6.87 -3.25
C ASN A 63 47.03 6.32 -2.32
N ARG A 64 46.91 4.98 -2.25
CA ARG A 64 45.88 4.32 -1.43
C ARG A 64 45.96 4.64 0.06
N LYS A 65 47.18 4.70 0.63
CA LYS A 65 47.38 5.04 2.05
C LYS A 65 46.92 6.48 2.35
N HIS A 66 47.19 7.41 1.44
CA HIS A 66 46.76 8.80 1.52
C HIS A 66 45.23 8.90 1.51
N PHE A 67 44.57 8.22 0.57
CA PHE A 67 43.11 8.10 0.51
C PHE A 67 42.51 7.53 1.81
N ASP A 68 43.02 6.38 2.27
CA ASP A 68 42.48 5.69 3.44
C ASP A 68 42.66 6.55 4.71
N SER A 69 43.76 7.30 4.81
CA SER A 69 44.01 8.23 5.93
C SER A 69 43.07 9.44 5.90
N MET A 70 42.88 10.08 4.74
CA MET A 70 41.92 11.19 4.60
C MET A 70 40.49 10.76 4.93
N ARG A 71 40.08 9.58 4.46
CA ARG A 71 38.77 8.97 4.75
C ARG A 71 38.58 8.64 6.23
N LEU A 72 39.64 8.16 6.88
CA LEU A 72 39.64 7.93 8.32
C LEU A 72 39.38 9.25 9.06
N ALA A 73 40.12 10.31 8.72
CA ALA A 73 40.03 11.63 9.35
C ALA A 73 38.75 12.42 9.02
N LEU A 74 38.12 12.17 7.87
CA LEU A 74 36.86 12.80 7.51
C LEU A 74 35.74 12.40 8.48
N SER A 75 35.71 11.13 8.91
CA SER A 75 34.64 10.60 9.79
C SER A 75 34.38 11.47 11.04
N PRO A 76 35.37 11.81 11.88
CA PRO A 76 35.15 12.66 13.05
C PRO A 76 34.75 14.09 12.69
N LEU A 77 35.22 14.66 11.58
CA LEU A 77 34.81 16.00 11.13
C LEU A 77 33.35 16.04 10.71
N LEU A 78 32.87 14.97 10.07
CA LEU A 78 31.44 14.77 9.79
C LEU A 78 30.65 14.57 11.09
N CYS A 79 31.17 13.77 12.02
CA CYS A 79 30.50 13.55 13.31
C CYS A 79 30.33 14.84 14.11
N LEU A 80 31.35 15.71 14.10
CA LEU A 80 31.31 17.02 14.76
C LEU A 80 30.62 18.11 13.94
N ARG A 81 30.08 17.80 12.75
CA ARG A 81 29.44 18.76 11.84
C ARG A 81 30.33 19.95 11.43
N VAL A 82 31.65 19.78 11.48
CA VAL A 82 32.61 20.78 10.98
C VAL A 82 32.51 20.89 9.47
N LEU A 83 32.29 19.75 8.81
CA LEU A 83 32.03 19.63 7.39
C LEU A 83 30.65 18.99 7.19
N ARG A 84 29.85 19.58 6.32
CA ARG A 84 28.48 19.17 5.96
C ARG A 84 28.40 18.99 4.45
N PRO A 85 28.74 17.79 3.94
CA PRO A 85 28.71 17.51 2.51
C PRO A 85 27.29 17.59 1.94
N SER A 86 27.17 17.81 0.63
CA SER A 86 25.87 17.77 -0.06
C SER A 86 25.29 16.35 -0.07
N TYR A 87 23.97 16.21 -0.19
CA TYR A 87 23.35 14.90 -0.39
C TYR A 87 23.86 14.21 -1.65
N GLU A 88 24.12 14.96 -2.72
CA GLU A 88 24.69 14.42 -3.94
C GLU A 88 26.00 13.68 -3.63
N TRP A 89 26.92 14.32 -2.93
CA TRP A 89 28.18 13.69 -2.58
C TRP A 89 28.00 12.54 -1.58
N LEU A 90 27.25 12.74 -0.48
CA LEU A 90 27.01 11.70 0.53
C LEU A 90 26.40 10.42 -0.07
N ASN A 91 25.53 10.57 -1.07
CA ASN A 91 24.87 9.46 -1.75
C ASN A 91 25.78 8.70 -2.72
N HIS A 92 26.99 9.19 -3.00
CA HIS A 92 28.01 8.47 -3.77
C HIS A 92 29.09 7.84 -2.88
N GLN A 93 29.10 8.13 -1.58
CA GLN A 93 30.12 7.63 -0.66
C GLN A 93 29.66 6.45 0.20
N HIS A 94 30.51 5.42 0.28
CA HIS A 94 30.35 4.35 1.25
C HIS A 94 30.95 4.76 2.60
N PHE A 95 30.14 4.97 3.63
CA PHE A 95 30.67 5.19 4.99
C PHE A 95 30.62 3.92 5.83
N ASN A 96 31.78 3.47 6.30
CA ASN A 96 31.84 2.33 7.21
C ASN A 96 31.50 2.80 8.62
N LYS A 97 30.38 2.29 9.16
CA LYS A 97 30.04 2.42 10.59
C LYS A 97 29.91 3.87 11.09
N LEU A 98 29.56 4.83 10.24
CA LEU A 98 29.44 6.24 10.64
C LEU A 98 28.31 6.47 11.66
N HIS A 99 27.20 5.76 11.49
CA HIS A 99 26.11 5.72 12.49
C HIS A 99 26.59 5.24 13.86
N LEU A 100 27.51 4.26 13.91
CA LEU A 100 28.10 3.79 15.17
C LEU A 100 28.92 4.88 15.84
N LYS A 101 29.74 5.60 15.07
CA LYS A 101 30.54 6.72 15.59
C LYS A 101 29.63 7.80 16.16
N LEU A 102 28.55 8.19 15.47
CA LEU A 102 27.57 9.14 16.00
C LEU A 102 26.90 8.64 17.27
N SER A 103 26.42 7.39 17.27
CA SER A 103 25.76 6.81 18.43
C SER A 103 26.67 6.65 19.65
N ALA A 104 27.99 6.59 19.46
CA ALA A 104 28.96 6.47 20.54
C ALA A 104 29.51 7.83 21.03
N THR A 105 29.12 8.95 20.39
CA THR A 105 29.76 10.25 20.61
C THR A 105 28.75 11.38 20.74
N THR A 106 28.54 12.13 19.66
CA THR A 106 27.73 13.34 19.67
C THR A 106 26.28 13.00 19.94
N ASP A 107 25.70 11.98 19.31
CA ASP A 107 24.26 11.72 19.21
C ASP A 107 23.81 10.45 19.98
N THR A 108 24.45 10.14 21.11
CA THR A 108 24.18 8.89 21.85
C THR A 108 22.72 8.72 22.29
N GLU A 109 22.12 9.77 22.86
CA GLU A 109 20.72 9.75 23.30
C GLU A 109 19.75 9.54 22.12
N ASP A 110 19.95 10.32 21.05
CA ASP A 110 19.10 10.29 19.87
C ASP A 110 19.10 8.91 19.18
N PHE A 111 20.27 8.30 19.01
CA PHE A 111 20.37 6.97 18.40
C PHE A 111 19.86 5.86 19.32
N ARG A 112 19.93 6.03 20.64
CA ARG A 112 19.29 5.09 21.57
C ARG A 112 17.78 5.15 21.44
N MET A 113 17.20 6.35 21.42
CA MET A 113 15.76 6.56 21.18
C MET A 113 15.32 5.87 19.88
N ILE A 114 16.09 6.02 18.79
CA ILE A 114 15.79 5.33 17.52
C ILE A 114 15.77 3.81 17.71
N LYS A 115 16.77 3.23 18.38
CA LYS A 115 16.86 1.78 18.62
C LYS A 115 15.71 1.27 19.49
N GLU A 116 15.39 1.98 20.56
CA GLU A 116 14.30 1.63 21.50
C GLU A 116 12.94 1.71 20.81
N THR A 117 12.68 2.78 20.06
CA THR A 117 11.45 2.95 19.28
C THR A 117 11.32 1.89 18.18
N ALA A 118 12.39 1.63 17.44
CA ALA A 118 12.40 0.59 16.40
C ALA A 118 12.13 -0.81 16.98
N LYS A 119 12.66 -1.11 18.18
CA LYS A 119 12.38 -2.35 18.91
C LYS A 119 10.91 -2.43 19.32
N LEU A 120 10.35 -1.36 19.89
CA LEU A 120 8.95 -1.27 20.29
C LEU A 120 8.01 -1.47 19.09
N MET A 121 8.35 -0.86 17.95
CA MET A 121 7.64 -1.01 16.67
C MET A 121 7.92 -2.32 15.94
N LYS A 122 8.78 -3.19 16.51
CA LYS A 122 9.16 -4.50 15.96
C LYS A 122 9.82 -4.44 14.58
N PHE A 123 10.55 -3.37 14.27
CA PHE A 123 11.33 -3.27 13.04
C PHE A 123 12.34 -4.42 12.92
N SER A 124 12.61 -4.87 11.70
CA SER A 124 13.69 -5.83 11.46
C SER A 124 15.05 -5.15 11.68
N GLY A 125 16.08 -5.93 12.00
CA GLY A 125 17.43 -5.37 12.18
C GLY A 125 17.94 -4.60 10.97
N HIS A 126 17.60 -5.03 9.74
CA HIS A 126 17.95 -4.30 8.52
C HIS A 126 17.25 -2.95 8.42
N SER A 127 15.98 -2.90 8.79
CA SER A 127 15.18 -1.68 8.77
C SER A 127 15.65 -0.68 9.81
N THR A 128 15.99 -1.13 11.02
CA THR A 128 16.56 -0.25 12.04
C THR A 128 17.92 0.28 11.60
N LEU A 129 18.77 -0.55 10.99
CA LEU A 129 20.03 -0.10 10.42
C LEU A 129 19.81 0.98 9.35
N ARG A 130 18.88 0.76 8.42
CA ARG A 130 18.52 1.77 7.41
C ARG A 130 17.97 3.05 8.05
N THR A 131 17.19 2.95 9.10
CA THR A 131 16.67 4.09 9.87
C THR A 131 17.80 4.91 10.47
N MET A 132 18.77 4.26 11.12
CA MET A 132 19.95 4.92 11.67
C MET A 132 20.85 5.52 10.58
N LEU A 133 20.99 4.86 9.42
CA LEU A 133 21.74 5.40 8.28
C LEU A 133 21.06 6.65 7.70
N CYS A 134 19.73 6.61 7.52
CA CYS A 134 18.95 7.78 7.11
C CYS A 134 19.17 8.94 8.08
N ALA A 135 19.01 8.70 9.40
CA ALA A 135 19.22 9.71 10.42
C ALA A 135 20.66 10.27 10.41
N THR A 136 21.66 9.41 10.18
CA THR A 136 23.07 9.80 10.06
C THR A 136 23.27 10.76 8.88
N LEU A 137 22.73 10.44 7.71
CA LEU A 137 22.89 11.23 6.50
C LEU A 137 22.22 12.60 6.64
N ILE A 138 21.00 12.64 7.16
CA ILE A 138 20.28 13.90 7.42
C ILE A 138 21.02 14.73 8.45
N ALA A 139 21.45 14.14 9.57
CA ALA A 139 22.14 14.87 10.63
C ALA A 139 23.46 15.48 10.11
N ILE A 140 24.23 14.74 9.32
CA ILE A 140 25.50 15.22 8.74
C ILE A 140 25.26 16.36 7.76
N HIS A 141 24.30 16.20 6.84
CA HIS A 141 24.03 17.20 5.81
C HIS A 141 23.50 18.51 6.42
N THR A 142 22.48 18.41 7.26
CA THR A 142 21.83 19.58 7.86
C THR A 142 22.69 20.21 8.97
N GLY A 143 23.50 19.41 9.66
CA GLY A 143 24.16 19.80 10.91
C GLY A 143 23.25 19.70 12.13
N LYS A 144 21.99 19.29 11.97
CA LYS A 144 20.99 19.23 13.04
C LYS A 144 21.18 17.98 13.91
N ARG A 145 20.73 18.10 15.16
CA ARG A 145 20.41 16.96 16.03
C ARG A 145 19.11 16.31 15.58
N ILE A 146 18.90 15.04 15.90
CA ILE A 146 17.68 14.33 15.48
C ILE A 146 16.44 14.98 16.09
N SER A 147 16.55 15.52 17.31
CA SER A 147 15.48 16.29 17.96
C SER A 147 15.06 17.58 17.25
N ALA A 148 15.84 18.06 16.28
CA ALA A 148 15.59 19.27 15.51
C ALA A 148 15.26 18.99 14.04
N PHE A 149 15.03 17.72 13.68
CA PHE A 149 14.63 17.37 12.33
C PHE A 149 13.21 17.88 12.04
N THR A 150 13.00 18.26 10.79
CA THR A 150 11.73 18.74 10.25
C THR A 150 11.22 17.79 9.16
N LEU A 151 9.96 17.94 8.76
CA LEU A 151 9.40 17.13 7.69
C LEU A 151 10.11 17.41 6.35
N GLU A 152 10.48 18.67 6.12
CA GLU A 152 11.20 19.16 4.94
C GLU A 152 12.58 18.48 4.83
N ASP A 153 13.30 18.31 5.95
CA ASP A 153 14.59 17.60 5.95
C ASP A 153 14.45 16.15 5.47
N LEU A 154 13.36 15.47 5.84
CA LEU A 154 13.09 14.10 5.42
C LEU A 154 12.67 14.03 3.95
N GLN A 155 11.86 14.99 3.49
CA GLN A 155 11.44 15.09 2.10
C GLN A 155 12.61 15.36 1.16
N GLU A 156 13.45 16.35 1.48
CA GLU A 156 14.65 16.69 0.71
C GLU A 156 15.57 15.47 0.58
N TYR A 157 15.81 14.75 1.69
CA TYR A 157 16.58 13.52 1.65
C TYR A 157 15.94 12.44 0.77
N ASP A 158 14.62 12.19 0.90
CA ASP A 158 13.93 11.14 0.15
C ASP A 158 13.92 11.41 -1.37
N GLU A 159 13.94 12.68 -1.78
CA GLU A 159 14.11 13.10 -3.16
C GLU A 159 15.54 12.85 -3.65
N LYS A 160 16.55 13.35 -2.92
CA LYS A 160 17.95 13.30 -3.36
C LYS A 160 18.57 11.90 -3.30
N ARG A 161 18.10 11.00 -2.42
CA ARG A 161 18.63 9.63 -2.30
C ARG A 161 18.44 8.77 -3.55
N LYS A 162 17.47 9.10 -4.41
CA LYS A 162 17.10 8.29 -5.58
C LYS A 162 18.22 8.20 -6.62
N LEU A 163 19.13 9.16 -6.60
CA LEU A 163 20.19 9.32 -7.59
C LEU A 163 21.51 8.67 -7.18
N GLY A 164 21.59 7.97 -6.04
CA GLY A 164 22.85 7.40 -5.55
C GLY A 164 22.72 6.03 -4.88
N ILE A 165 23.80 5.58 -4.23
CA ILE A 165 23.95 4.22 -3.68
C ILE A 165 23.01 3.94 -2.50
N HIS A 166 22.52 5.00 -1.84
CA HIS A 166 21.58 4.90 -0.71
C HIS A 166 20.11 4.87 -1.15
N TYR A 167 19.81 4.60 -2.42
CA TYR A 167 18.42 4.57 -2.94
C TYR A 167 17.47 3.63 -2.17
N LEU A 168 17.97 2.61 -1.45
CA LEU A 168 17.17 1.70 -0.61
C LEU A 168 16.95 2.18 0.83
N VAL A 169 17.57 3.30 1.23
CA VAL A 169 17.51 3.88 2.58
C VAL A 169 16.43 4.97 2.57
N THR A 170 15.16 4.59 2.71
CA THR A 170 14.04 5.54 2.63
C THR A 170 13.84 6.32 3.93
N ALA A 171 13.27 7.53 3.85
CA ALA A 171 12.94 8.32 5.04
C ALA A 171 11.74 7.77 5.82
N ALA A 172 10.94 6.87 5.24
CA ALA A 172 9.69 6.38 5.81
C ALA A 172 9.86 5.75 7.21
N SER A 173 10.92 4.97 7.43
CA SER A 173 11.13 4.30 8.72
C SER A 173 11.60 5.27 9.80
N LEU A 174 12.39 6.28 9.42
CA LEU A 174 12.78 7.36 10.31
C LEU A 174 11.58 8.25 10.65
N TRP A 175 10.76 8.61 9.66
CA TRP A 175 9.53 9.38 9.88
C TRP A 175 8.64 8.74 10.95
N ASN A 176 8.42 7.42 10.90
CA ASN A 176 7.62 6.72 11.91
C ASN A 176 8.22 6.83 13.32
N VAL A 177 9.54 6.69 13.43
CA VAL A 177 10.26 6.82 14.71
C VAL A 177 10.14 8.23 15.26
N LEU A 178 10.36 9.25 14.43
CA LEU A 178 10.29 10.65 14.85
C LEU A 178 8.87 11.07 15.24
N ARG A 179 7.86 10.62 14.49
CA ARG A 179 6.46 10.88 14.79
C ARG A 179 6.02 10.26 16.11
N TYR A 180 6.41 9.02 16.38
CA TYR A 180 6.10 8.35 17.66
C TYR A 180 6.68 9.11 18.85
N ASN A 181 7.88 9.66 18.69
CA ASN A 181 8.54 10.47 19.70
C ASN A 181 8.11 11.95 19.67
N ARG A 182 7.10 12.30 18.88
CA ARG A 182 6.55 13.68 18.75
C ARG A 182 7.60 14.72 18.36
N ILE A 183 8.60 14.31 17.58
CA ILE A 183 9.64 15.21 17.06
C ILE A 183 9.13 15.93 15.81
N ILE A 184 8.36 15.23 14.97
CA ILE A 184 7.75 15.78 13.77
C ILE A 184 6.25 15.49 13.76
N GLU A 185 5.51 16.40 13.14
CA GLU A 185 4.09 16.26 12.81
C GLU A 185 3.92 16.28 11.29
N GLY A 186 2.74 15.84 10.82
CA GLY A 186 2.46 15.69 9.39
C GLY A 186 3.06 14.43 8.75
N GLY A 187 2.67 14.17 7.51
CA GLY A 187 2.96 12.94 6.80
C GLY A 187 4.05 13.10 5.76
N LEU A 188 4.82 12.03 5.62
CA LEU A 188 5.82 11.94 4.57
C LEU A 188 5.13 11.49 3.27
N ALA A 189 5.01 12.40 2.29
CA ALA A 189 4.66 12.05 0.92
C ALA A 189 5.79 11.19 0.32
N THR A 190 5.78 9.89 0.58
CA THR A 190 6.81 9.00 0.05
C THR A 190 6.74 8.91 -1.48
N SER A 191 7.88 8.69 -2.10
CA SER A 191 8.02 8.69 -3.56
C SER A 191 7.21 7.62 -4.32
N GLY A 192 6.63 6.63 -3.62
CA GLY A 192 5.68 5.66 -4.18
C GLY A 192 4.20 6.04 -3.96
N THR A 193 3.93 7.00 -3.08
CA THR A 193 2.59 7.45 -2.70
C THR A 193 2.16 8.68 -3.52
N SER A 194 3.11 9.48 -4.00
CA SER A 194 2.87 10.59 -4.94
C SER A 194 2.44 10.15 -6.35
N LYS A 195 2.53 8.86 -6.68
CA LYS A 195 2.13 8.31 -8.00
C LYS A 195 0.76 7.64 -8.01
N ILE A 196 0.07 7.56 -6.87
CA ILE A 196 -1.34 7.18 -6.91
C ILE A 196 -2.14 8.45 -7.17
N VAL A 197 -2.11 8.82 -8.45
CA VAL A 197 -2.81 9.92 -9.11
C VAL A 197 -4.04 10.37 -8.33
N GLY A 198 -4.01 11.62 -7.85
CA GLY A 198 -5.12 12.35 -7.24
C GLY A 198 -6.40 12.33 -8.08
N ALA A 199 -7.49 12.94 -7.62
CA ALA A 199 -8.56 13.32 -8.54
C ALA A 199 -7.92 14.14 -9.68
N LEU A 200 -7.86 13.58 -10.89
CA LEU A 200 -7.36 14.33 -12.04
C LEU A 200 -8.47 15.29 -12.42
N GLU A 201 -8.16 16.58 -12.55
CA GLU A 201 -9.08 17.53 -13.16
C GLU A 201 -9.36 17.13 -14.62
N SER A 202 -10.48 17.60 -15.17
CA SER A 202 -10.90 17.26 -16.54
C SER A 202 -9.79 17.54 -17.56
N GLU A 203 -9.07 18.65 -17.42
CA GLU A 203 -7.92 19.00 -18.27
C GLU A 203 -6.75 18.02 -18.14
N GLU A 204 -6.45 17.54 -16.94
CA GLU A 204 -5.38 16.55 -16.73
C GLU A 204 -5.76 15.17 -17.31
N LEU A 205 -7.06 14.81 -17.30
CA LEU A 205 -7.55 13.62 -17.99
C LEU A 205 -7.37 13.75 -19.52
N LEU A 206 -7.65 14.92 -20.09
CA LEU A 206 -7.44 15.18 -21.51
C LEU A 206 -5.96 15.09 -21.89
N ASP A 207 -5.07 15.64 -21.06
CA ASP A 207 -3.62 15.55 -21.26
C ASP A 207 -3.13 14.10 -21.20
N LYS A 208 -3.61 13.33 -20.21
CA LYS A 208 -3.30 11.89 -20.09
C LYS A 208 -3.67 11.12 -21.36
N TYR A 209 -4.81 11.47 -21.96
CA TYR A 209 -5.28 10.81 -23.18
C TYR A 209 -4.79 11.47 -24.47
N LEU A 210 -3.93 12.49 -24.40
CA LEU A 210 -3.34 13.18 -25.54
C LEU A 210 -4.39 13.81 -26.48
N ILE A 211 -5.45 14.40 -25.93
CA ILE A 211 -6.43 15.17 -26.72
C ILE A 211 -5.85 16.56 -26.96
N LEU A 212 -5.46 16.84 -28.20
CA LEU A 212 -4.74 18.08 -28.55
C LEU A 212 -5.64 19.13 -29.22
N ASP A 213 -6.69 18.71 -29.92
CA ASP A 213 -7.56 19.63 -30.66
C ASP A 213 -8.38 20.51 -29.70
N PRO A 214 -8.31 21.85 -29.82
CA PRO A 214 -8.96 22.76 -28.87
C PRO A 214 -10.48 22.59 -28.78
N ASP A 215 -11.14 22.33 -29.91
CA ASP A 215 -12.59 22.16 -29.99
C ASP A 215 -13.02 20.83 -29.33
N GLN A 216 -12.27 19.75 -29.57
CA GLN A 216 -12.48 18.48 -28.88
C GLN A 216 -12.20 18.58 -27.38
N ARG A 217 -11.16 19.30 -26.98
CA ARG A 217 -10.85 19.53 -25.56
C ARG A 217 -11.99 20.25 -24.86
N PHE A 218 -12.50 21.34 -25.45
CA PHE A 218 -13.64 22.08 -24.92
C PHE A 218 -14.85 21.17 -24.67
N VAL A 219 -15.21 20.34 -25.66
CA VAL A 219 -16.36 19.44 -25.58
C VAL A 219 -16.17 18.35 -24.53
N PHE A 220 -15.02 17.66 -24.55
CA PHE A 220 -14.77 16.59 -23.60
C PHE A 220 -14.59 17.10 -22.17
N ALA A 221 -13.92 18.24 -21.96
CA ALA A 221 -13.81 18.88 -20.65
C ALA A 221 -15.20 19.19 -20.09
N SER A 222 -16.06 19.83 -20.89
CA SER A 222 -17.43 20.17 -20.48
C SER A 222 -18.27 18.96 -20.10
N TYR A 223 -18.14 17.84 -20.84
CA TYR A 223 -18.84 16.60 -20.49
C TYR A 223 -18.29 15.97 -19.20
N LEU A 224 -16.96 15.92 -19.05
CA LEU A 224 -16.33 15.37 -17.85
C LEU A 224 -16.64 16.23 -16.62
N ASP A 225 -16.69 17.55 -16.75
CA ASP A 225 -17.10 18.48 -15.70
C ASP A 225 -18.55 18.23 -15.30
N HIS A 226 -19.45 18.06 -16.27
CA HIS A 226 -20.84 17.66 -16.00
C HIS A 226 -20.93 16.33 -15.24
N CYS A 227 -20.14 15.32 -15.64
CA CYS A 227 -20.08 14.05 -14.93
C CYS A 227 -19.48 14.17 -13.53
N SER A 228 -18.49 15.05 -13.32
CA SER A 228 -17.78 15.21 -12.06
C SER A 228 -18.71 15.64 -10.92
N VAL A 229 -19.76 16.40 -11.23
CA VAL A 229 -20.80 16.82 -10.27
C VAL A 229 -21.58 15.63 -9.71
N GLN A 230 -21.72 14.55 -10.49
CA GLN A 230 -22.58 13.40 -10.16
C GLN A 230 -21.80 12.14 -9.80
N CYS A 231 -20.49 12.10 -10.10
CA CYS A 231 -19.67 10.90 -10.01
C CYS A 231 -18.46 11.09 -9.09
N SER A 232 -18.12 10.04 -8.35
CA SER A 232 -16.84 9.98 -7.62
C SER A 232 -15.65 10.03 -8.59
N PRO A 233 -14.46 10.51 -8.18
CA PRO A 233 -13.32 10.65 -9.07
C PRO A 233 -12.87 9.33 -9.75
N LEU A 234 -12.99 8.19 -9.05
CA LEU A 234 -12.73 6.88 -9.68
C LEU A 234 -13.72 6.54 -10.81
N ALA A 235 -14.98 6.90 -10.64
CA ALA A 235 -15.98 6.70 -11.68
C ALA A 235 -15.74 7.66 -12.85
N LEU A 236 -15.39 8.92 -12.57
CA LEU A 236 -14.99 9.88 -13.61
C LEU A 236 -13.78 9.39 -14.42
N LYS A 237 -12.76 8.81 -13.77
CA LYS A 237 -11.62 8.17 -14.45
C LYS A 237 -12.06 7.02 -15.36
N GLN A 238 -13.04 6.22 -14.94
CA GLN A 238 -13.59 5.12 -15.74
C GLN A 238 -14.41 5.65 -16.93
N GLU A 239 -15.23 6.68 -16.74
CA GLU A 239 -15.97 7.37 -17.81
C GLU A 239 -15.00 7.95 -18.84
N ALA A 240 -13.93 8.63 -18.39
CA ALA A 240 -12.89 9.16 -19.26
C ALA A 240 -12.16 8.06 -20.03
N ALA A 241 -11.85 6.92 -19.40
CA ALA A 241 -11.26 5.78 -20.10
C ALA A 241 -12.21 5.18 -21.15
N PHE A 242 -13.50 5.06 -20.85
CA PHE A 242 -14.49 4.58 -21.81
C PHE A 242 -14.68 5.53 -22.99
N LEU A 243 -14.76 6.84 -22.72
CA LEU A 243 -15.00 7.84 -23.75
C LEU A 243 -13.76 8.18 -24.57
N LEU A 244 -12.65 8.54 -23.91
CA LEU A 244 -11.46 9.07 -24.57
C LEU A 244 -10.60 7.96 -25.15
N GLU A 245 -10.37 6.89 -24.39
CA GLU A 245 -9.49 5.80 -24.84
C GLU A 245 -10.25 4.74 -25.64
N ALA A 246 -11.32 4.17 -25.07
CA ALA A 246 -12.00 3.05 -25.70
C ALA A 246 -12.83 3.46 -26.92
N PHE A 247 -13.33 4.71 -26.97
CA PHE A 247 -14.09 5.24 -28.10
C PHE A 247 -13.25 6.17 -28.98
N TRP A 248 -12.93 7.37 -28.51
CA TRP A 248 -12.44 8.44 -29.39
C TRP A 248 -11.05 8.15 -29.97
N ARG A 249 -10.08 7.77 -29.14
CA ARG A 249 -8.74 7.40 -29.60
C ARG A 249 -8.73 6.15 -30.48
N ASP A 250 -9.60 5.17 -30.20
CA ASP A 250 -9.73 4.01 -31.07
C ASP A 250 -10.22 4.41 -32.47
N ILE A 251 -11.21 5.32 -32.53
CA ILE A 251 -11.67 5.86 -33.81
C ILE A 251 -10.53 6.58 -34.52
N LEU A 252 -9.84 7.52 -33.87
CA LEU A 252 -8.73 8.27 -34.48
C LEU A 252 -7.56 7.37 -34.90
N HIS A 253 -7.30 6.29 -34.17
CA HIS A 253 -6.25 5.34 -34.54
C HIS A 253 -6.54 4.63 -35.87
N HIS A 254 -7.80 4.30 -36.13
CA HIS A 254 -8.23 3.60 -37.35
C HIS A 254 -8.70 4.54 -38.48
N HIS A 255 -9.14 5.74 -38.12
CA HIS A 255 -9.67 6.77 -38.99
C HIS A 255 -9.09 8.14 -38.59
N PRO A 256 -7.79 8.40 -38.85
CA PRO A 256 -7.14 9.65 -38.48
C PRO A 256 -7.78 10.90 -39.12
N GLU A 257 -8.53 10.71 -40.20
CA GLU A 257 -9.31 11.73 -40.90
C GLU A 257 -10.59 12.16 -40.16
N GLN A 258 -11.03 11.41 -39.14
CA GLN A 258 -12.24 11.73 -38.38
C GLN A 258 -11.98 12.89 -37.41
N LEU A 259 -12.27 14.12 -37.85
CA LEU A 259 -12.05 15.32 -37.04
C LEU A 259 -13.28 15.79 -36.24
N THR A 260 -14.48 15.38 -36.66
CA THR A 260 -15.77 15.78 -36.06
C THR A 260 -16.41 14.66 -35.26
N PHE A 261 -17.33 14.99 -34.35
CA PHE A 261 -18.09 13.98 -33.60
C PHE A 261 -19.13 13.22 -34.44
N GLU A 262 -19.33 13.60 -35.71
CA GLU A 262 -20.22 12.87 -36.62
C GLU A 262 -19.55 11.60 -37.15
N VAL A 263 -19.65 10.53 -36.38
CA VAL A 263 -19.10 9.22 -36.72
C VAL A 263 -20.06 8.49 -37.66
N SER A 264 -19.62 8.21 -38.88
CA SER A 264 -20.44 7.48 -39.85
C SER A 264 -20.81 6.07 -39.36
N ARG A 265 -21.96 5.56 -39.82
CA ARG A 265 -22.45 4.23 -39.42
C ARG A 265 -21.45 3.10 -39.69
N SER A 266 -20.66 3.18 -40.76
CA SER A 266 -19.65 2.16 -41.07
C SER A 266 -18.51 2.16 -40.05
N ILE A 267 -17.99 3.34 -39.70
CA ILE A 267 -16.95 3.52 -38.68
C ILE A 267 -17.46 3.06 -37.32
N ALA A 268 -18.66 3.49 -36.93
CA ALA A 268 -19.30 3.10 -35.68
C ALA A 268 -19.48 1.58 -35.58
N ASN A 269 -19.95 0.92 -36.64
CA ASN A 269 -20.13 -0.54 -36.65
C ASN A 269 -18.80 -1.30 -36.59
N ALA A 270 -17.74 -0.80 -37.24
CA ALA A 270 -16.41 -1.40 -37.16
C ALA A 270 -15.83 -1.26 -35.74
N TRP A 271 -15.96 -0.09 -35.13
CA TRP A 271 -15.58 0.16 -33.75
C TRP A 271 -16.33 -0.74 -32.75
N LYS A 272 -17.66 -0.81 -32.85
CA LYS A 272 -18.50 -1.68 -32.00
C LYS A 272 -18.06 -3.14 -32.07
N LYS A 273 -17.68 -3.64 -33.25
CA LYS A 273 -17.15 -5.01 -33.41
C LYS A 273 -15.82 -5.19 -32.69
N ARG A 274 -14.89 -4.24 -32.81
CA ARG A 274 -13.59 -4.29 -32.11
C ARG A 274 -13.78 -4.29 -30.59
N LYS A 275 -14.63 -3.44 -30.04
CA LYS A 275 -14.80 -3.33 -28.57
C LYS A 275 -15.49 -4.54 -27.92
N LYS A 276 -16.13 -5.39 -28.70
CA LYS A 276 -16.72 -6.65 -28.24
C LYS A 276 -15.71 -7.78 -28.16
N VAL A 277 -14.44 -7.55 -28.54
CA VAL A 277 -13.42 -8.60 -28.63
C VAL A 277 -12.12 -8.09 -28.01
N ASP A 278 -11.51 -8.91 -27.17
CA ASP A 278 -10.20 -8.64 -26.61
C ASP A 278 -9.13 -8.78 -27.70
N PRO A 279 -8.26 -7.78 -27.90
CA PRO A 279 -7.31 -7.77 -29.01
C PRO A 279 -6.21 -8.83 -28.88
N ASP A 280 -5.85 -9.25 -27.65
CA ASP A 280 -4.75 -10.17 -27.40
C ASP A 280 -5.21 -11.63 -27.40
N THR A 281 -6.39 -11.87 -26.84
CA THR A 281 -6.94 -13.22 -26.61
C THR A 281 -8.04 -13.60 -27.62
N GLY A 282 -8.63 -12.62 -28.30
CA GLY A 282 -9.78 -12.84 -29.18
C GLY A 282 -11.09 -13.19 -28.44
N GLU A 283 -11.08 -13.12 -27.11
CA GLU A 283 -12.26 -13.46 -26.30
C GLU A 283 -13.32 -12.36 -26.36
N ARG A 284 -14.60 -12.74 -26.23
CA ARG A 284 -15.69 -11.77 -26.24
C ARG A 284 -15.70 -10.94 -24.96
N MET A 285 -15.63 -9.62 -25.11
CA MET A 285 -15.72 -8.64 -24.04
C MET A 285 -17.14 -8.10 -23.87
N ASN A 286 -17.47 -7.67 -22.64
CA ASN A 286 -18.69 -6.92 -22.37
C ASN A 286 -18.42 -5.44 -22.64
N ALA A 287 -19.11 -4.89 -23.64
CA ALA A 287 -18.95 -3.49 -24.06
C ALA A 287 -20.04 -2.55 -23.50
N ALA A 288 -20.94 -3.02 -22.63
CA ALA A 288 -22.11 -2.25 -22.19
C ALA A 288 -21.74 -0.93 -21.51
N GLY A 289 -20.68 -0.93 -20.69
CA GLY A 289 -20.17 0.29 -20.04
C GLY A 289 -19.71 1.33 -21.05
N VAL A 290 -18.87 0.92 -22.01
CA VAL A 290 -18.38 1.80 -23.09
C VAL A 290 -19.55 2.35 -23.90
N PHE A 291 -20.48 1.49 -24.31
CA PHE A 291 -21.63 1.88 -25.12
C PHE A 291 -22.57 2.84 -24.38
N SER A 292 -22.82 2.62 -23.08
CA SER A 292 -23.63 3.52 -22.27
C SER A 292 -22.97 4.88 -22.10
N THR A 293 -21.65 4.92 -21.85
CA THR A 293 -20.90 6.18 -21.73
C THR A 293 -20.94 6.99 -23.03
N VAL A 294 -20.67 6.34 -24.17
CA VAL A 294 -20.73 7.01 -25.48
C VAL A 294 -22.15 7.49 -25.75
N ARG A 295 -23.17 6.69 -25.45
CA ARG A 295 -24.57 7.11 -25.64
C ARG A 295 -24.91 8.33 -24.80
N ALA A 296 -24.49 8.38 -23.54
CA ALA A 296 -24.68 9.51 -22.64
C ALA A 296 -23.96 10.77 -23.12
N PHE A 297 -22.72 10.63 -23.62
CA PHE A 297 -21.96 11.73 -24.21
C PHE A 297 -22.69 12.38 -25.40
N TYR A 298 -23.17 11.59 -26.36
CA TYR A 298 -23.91 12.13 -27.50
C TYR A 298 -25.25 12.76 -27.09
N ALA A 299 -25.93 12.20 -26.07
CA ALA A 299 -27.13 12.83 -25.52
C ALA A 299 -26.84 14.19 -24.85
N PHE A 300 -25.68 14.32 -24.19
CA PHE A 300 -25.20 15.59 -23.64
C PHE A 300 -24.92 16.61 -24.75
N LEU A 301 -24.32 16.19 -25.88
CA LEU A 301 -24.12 17.09 -27.04
C LEU A 301 -25.46 17.62 -27.57
N ASP A 302 -26.44 16.73 -27.75
CA ASP A 302 -27.79 17.09 -28.23
C ASP A 302 -28.54 18.01 -27.24
N GLU A 303 -28.28 17.87 -25.94
CA GLU A 303 -28.81 18.78 -24.92
C GLU A 303 -28.15 20.15 -25.00
N ARG A 304 -26.81 20.21 -25.04
CA ARG A 304 -26.05 21.47 -25.12
C ARG A 304 -26.33 22.25 -26.40
N ALA A 305 -26.44 21.57 -27.54
CA ALA A 305 -26.81 22.19 -28.81
C ALA A 305 -28.22 22.81 -28.80
N ARG A 306 -29.13 22.33 -27.93
CA ARG A 306 -30.45 22.95 -27.74
C ARG A 306 -30.43 24.12 -26.75
N GLU A 307 -29.57 24.07 -25.73
CA GLU A 307 -29.45 25.11 -24.71
C GLU A 307 -28.66 26.34 -25.21
N ASP A 308 -27.56 26.11 -25.93
CA ASP A 308 -26.68 27.15 -26.48
C ASP A 308 -26.26 26.77 -27.91
N PRO A 309 -27.14 27.00 -28.90
CA PRO A 309 -26.87 26.64 -30.29
C PRO A 309 -25.65 27.36 -30.87
N GLU A 310 -25.42 28.63 -30.50
CA GLU A 310 -24.32 29.45 -31.05
C GLU A 310 -22.94 28.81 -30.80
N THR A 311 -22.77 28.21 -29.62
CA THR A 311 -21.52 27.53 -29.25
C THR A 311 -21.51 26.05 -29.65
N TRP A 312 -22.64 25.36 -29.53
CA TRP A 312 -22.68 23.89 -29.53
C TRP A 312 -23.26 23.23 -30.79
N GLU A 313 -23.96 23.96 -31.66
CA GLU A 313 -24.58 23.37 -32.87
C GLU A 313 -23.53 22.71 -33.78
N LYS A 314 -22.33 23.29 -33.88
CA LYS A 314 -21.22 22.72 -34.66
C LYS A 314 -20.71 21.36 -34.16
N PHE A 315 -21.06 20.97 -32.92
CA PHE A 315 -20.67 19.70 -32.31
C PHE A 315 -21.80 18.66 -32.29
N ALA A 316 -23.03 19.05 -32.65
CA ALA A 316 -24.17 18.15 -32.68
C ALA A 316 -23.91 16.99 -33.65
N ALA A 317 -24.23 15.77 -33.24
CA ALA A 317 -23.95 14.58 -34.02
C ALA A 317 -24.88 13.43 -33.65
N TYR A 318 -25.15 12.55 -34.62
CA TYR A 318 -25.97 11.36 -34.37
C TYR A 318 -25.26 10.37 -33.44
N ASN A 319 -26.05 9.77 -32.54
CA ASN A 319 -25.55 8.77 -31.61
C ASN A 319 -25.07 7.51 -32.36
N PRO A 320 -23.79 7.09 -32.21
CA PRO A 320 -23.26 5.91 -32.90
C PRO A 320 -23.69 4.57 -32.27
N VAL A 321 -24.36 4.62 -31.11
CA VAL A 321 -24.80 3.46 -30.32
C VAL A 321 -26.33 3.42 -30.24
N ASP A 322 -26.92 2.37 -30.83
CA ASP A 322 -28.37 2.15 -30.79
C ASP A 322 -28.80 1.48 -29.47
N LEU A 323 -30.08 1.60 -29.10
CA LEU A 323 -30.63 0.92 -27.92
C LEU A 323 -30.46 -0.62 -28.00
N ALA A 324 -30.56 -1.19 -29.19
CA ALA A 324 -30.37 -2.62 -29.42
C ALA A 324 -28.92 -3.08 -29.11
N ASP A 325 -27.93 -2.21 -29.31
CA ASP A 325 -26.54 -2.51 -28.98
C ASP A 325 -26.35 -2.68 -27.47
N ILE A 326 -27.05 -1.88 -26.66
CA ILE A 326 -27.02 -1.94 -25.19
C ILE A 326 -27.73 -3.20 -24.69
N GLN A 327 -28.95 -3.46 -25.19
CA GLN A 327 -29.74 -4.63 -24.80
C GLN A 327 -29.00 -5.96 -25.02
N GLY A 328 -28.24 -6.07 -26.12
CA GLY A 328 -27.42 -7.25 -26.40
C GLY A 328 -26.31 -7.50 -25.36
N GLU A 329 -25.74 -6.44 -24.80
CA GLU A 329 -24.67 -6.50 -23.78
C GLU A 329 -25.24 -6.63 -22.35
N GLU A 330 -26.45 -6.12 -22.10
CA GLU A 330 -27.20 -6.34 -20.85
C GLU A 330 -27.49 -7.83 -20.63
N LYS A 331 -27.77 -8.59 -21.70
CA LYS A 331 -27.92 -10.05 -21.63
C LYS A 331 -26.66 -10.73 -21.11
N LEU A 332 -25.47 -10.36 -21.64
CA LEU A 332 -24.19 -10.90 -21.16
C LEU A 332 -23.93 -10.53 -19.70
N THR A 333 -24.33 -9.32 -19.29
CA THR A 333 -24.26 -8.88 -17.90
C THR A 333 -25.14 -9.74 -16.99
N SER A 334 -26.36 -10.07 -17.44
CA SER A 334 -27.26 -10.99 -16.76
C SER A 334 -26.69 -12.41 -16.64
N ASP A 335 -26.14 -12.95 -17.74
CA ASP A 335 -25.50 -14.27 -17.76
C ASP A 335 -24.29 -14.32 -16.81
N GLY A 336 -23.47 -13.26 -16.79
CA GLY A 336 -22.37 -13.10 -15.85
C GLY A 336 -22.83 -13.05 -14.40
N ASN A 337 -23.97 -12.39 -14.12
CA ASN A 337 -24.57 -12.37 -12.79
C ASN A 337 -25.14 -13.74 -12.39
N ALA A 338 -25.75 -14.48 -13.33
CA ALA A 338 -26.17 -15.86 -13.10
C ALA A 338 -24.99 -16.77 -12.75
N LYS A 339 -23.87 -16.67 -13.48
CA LYS A 339 -22.62 -17.40 -13.19
C LYS A 339 -22.09 -17.08 -11.79
N LYS A 340 -22.04 -15.80 -11.40
CA LYS A 340 -21.60 -15.38 -10.05
C LYS A 340 -22.51 -15.94 -8.94
N ARG A 341 -23.81 -16.06 -9.18
CA ARG A 341 -24.75 -16.64 -8.20
C ARG A 341 -24.51 -18.15 -8.05
N LYS A 342 -24.38 -18.87 -9.17
CA LYS A 342 -24.01 -20.28 -9.18
C LYS A 342 -22.70 -20.54 -8.44
N ASP A 343 -21.66 -19.77 -8.74
CA ASP A 343 -20.36 -19.81 -8.04
C ASP A 343 -20.50 -19.56 -6.53
N THR A 344 -21.35 -18.62 -6.13
CA THR A 344 -21.63 -18.35 -4.70
C THR A 344 -22.29 -19.55 -4.02
N ALA A 345 -23.25 -20.21 -4.68
CA ALA A 345 -23.92 -21.40 -4.15
C ALA A 345 -22.96 -22.59 -4.04
N GLU A 346 -22.09 -22.81 -5.03
CA GLU A 346 -21.07 -23.86 -5.01
C GLU A 346 -20.06 -23.63 -3.87
N LYS A 347 -19.55 -22.40 -3.72
CA LYS A 347 -18.64 -22.02 -2.61
C LYS A 347 -19.25 -22.23 -1.23
N LEU A 348 -20.57 -22.10 -1.09
CA LEU A 348 -21.24 -22.26 0.20
C LEU A 348 -21.04 -23.67 0.79
N GLN A 349 -20.95 -24.69 -0.07
CA GLN A 349 -20.71 -26.09 0.32
C GLN A 349 -19.35 -26.28 0.99
N TYR A 350 -18.35 -25.50 0.58
CA TYR A 350 -16.98 -25.59 1.07
C TYR A 350 -16.65 -24.58 2.18
N LEU A 351 -17.58 -23.68 2.51
CA LEU A 351 -17.35 -22.59 3.46
C LEU A 351 -16.94 -23.09 4.86
N GLY A 352 -17.50 -24.21 5.31
CA GLY A 352 -17.17 -24.81 6.61
C GLY A 352 -15.69 -25.22 6.68
N ILE A 353 -15.23 -25.99 5.68
CA ILE A 353 -13.84 -26.46 5.57
C ILE A 353 -12.90 -25.25 5.45
N PHE A 354 -13.22 -24.29 4.59
CA PHE A 354 -12.41 -23.09 4.40
C PHE A 354 -12.23 -22.30 5.70
N TRP A 355 -13.32 -22.03 6.42
CA TRP A 355 -13.29 -21.28 7.68
C TRP A 355 -12.48 -22.00 8.76
N GLU A 356 -12.68 -23.30 8.93
CA GLU A 356 -11.94 -24.07 9.92
C GLU A 356 -10.45 -24.10 9.61
N THR A 357 -10.09 -24.20 8.33
CA THR A 357 -8.70 -24.27 7.90
C THR A 357 -7.98 -22.93 8.03
N LEU A 358 -8.67 -21.81 7.79
CA LEU A 358 -8.14 -20.47 8.09
C LEU A 358 -7.73 -20.33 9.55
N ARG A 359 -8.62 -20.76 10.46
CA ARG A 359 -8.38 -20.69 11.90
C ARG A 359 -7.23 -21.61 12.30
N LYS A 360 -7.25 -22.88 11.87
CA LYS A 360 -6.18 -23.84 12.14
C LYS A 360 -4.84 -23.36 11.62
N ASN A 361 -4.79 -22.78 10.42
CA ASN A 361 -3.56 -22.22 9.86
C ASN A 361 -3.00 -21.07 10.71
N SER A 362 -3.84 -20.13 11.15
CA SER A 362 -3.41 -19.05 12.06
C SER A 362 -2.90 -19.59 13.40
N GLU A 363 -3.58 -20.56 14.00
CA GLU A 363 -3.17 -21.18 15.27
C GLU A 363 -1.86 -21.97 15.13
N ASN A 364 -1.72 -22.75 14.05
CA ASN A 364 -0.52 -23.54 13.77
C ASN A 364 0.70 -22.63 13.52
N ALA A 365 0.53 -21.55 12.76
CA ALA A 365 1.62 -20.61 12.48
C ALA A 365 2.07 -19.88 13.76
N MET A 366 1.13 -19.54 14.66
CA MET A 366 1.44 -18.97 15.96
C MET A 366 2.23 -19.96 16.84
N ARG A 367 1.77 -21.21 16.97
CA ARG A 367 2.49 -22.25 17.73
C ARG A 367 3.89 -22.51 17.19
N LEU A 368 4.04 -22.54 15.86
CA LEU A 368 5.34 -22.69 15.22
C LEU A 368 6.27 -21.53 15.58
N LEU A 369 5.80 -20.28 15.50
CA LEU A 369 6.59 -19.10 15.84
C LEU A 369 6.99 -19.09 17.33
N GLU A 370 6.08 -19.46 18.23
CA GLU A 370 6.36 -19.51 19.67
C GLU A 370 7.40 -20.57 20.01
N ALA A 371 7.23 -21.80 19.52
CA ALA A 371 8.20 -22.88 19.71
C ALA A 371 9.57 -22.51 19.11
N ALA A 372 9.56 -21.95 17.90
CA ALA A 372 10.77 -21.50 17.23
C ALA A 372 11.48 -20.36 17.97
N ARG A 373 10.75 -19.50 18.72
CA ARG A 373 11.37 -18.44 19.53
C ARG A 373 12.05 -18.99 20.78
N GLN A 374 11.56 -20.10 21.33
CA GLN A 374 12.12 -20.76 22.51
C GLN A 374 13.37 -21.59 22.21
N ALA A 375 13.45 -22.21 21.02
CA ALA A 375 14.61 -22.99 20.59
C ALA A 375 15.85 -22.11 20.31
N GLY A 376 17.06 -22.52 20.62
CA GLY A 376 18.30 -21.85 20.25
C GLY A 376 18.65 -21.96 18.75
N PRO A 377 19.52 -21.09 18.19
CA PRO A 377 20.01 -21.27 16.83
C PRO A 377 20.73 -22.62 16.65
N GLY A 378 20.30 -23.42 15.67
CA GLY A 378 20.80 -24.77 15.43
C GLY A 378 20.11 -25.87 16.25
N GLU A 379 19.16 -25.52 17.12
CA GLU A 379 18.41 -26.48 17.93
C GLU A 379 17.21 -27.05 17.16
N GLN A 380 16.94 -28.34 17.34
CA GLN A 380 15.72 -28.99 16.85
C GLN A 380 14.60 -28.86 17.89
N PHE A 381 13.38 -28.65 17.41
CA PHE A 381 12.19 -28.51 18.26
C PHE A 381 10.96 -29.05 17.53
N GLU A 382 9.95 -29.43 18.31
CA GLU A 382 8.68 -29.92 17.78
C GLU A 382 7.64 -28.79 17.72
N ALA A 383 6.89 -28.70 16.63
CA ALA A 383 5.71 -27.86 16.53
C ALA A 383 4.66 -28.51 15.61
N ASN A 384 3.38 -28.46 16.00
CA ASN A 384 2.26 -29.02 15.23
C ASN A 384 2.49 -30.49 14.80
N GLY A 385 3.13 -31.31 15.65
CA GLY A 385 3.43 -32.72 15.37
C GLY A 385 4.53 -32.95 14.34
N LYS A 386 5.30 -31.92 13.97
CA LYS A 386 6.43 -31.98 13.03
C LYS A 386 7.71 -31.52 13.73
N GLN A 387 8.84 -32.09 13.30
CA GLN A 387 10.17 -31.71 13.78
C GLN A 387 10.75 -30.60 12.91
N PHE A 388 11.24 -29.54 13.54
CA PHE A 388 11.84 -28.39 12.89
C PHE A 388 13.24 -28.11 13.45
N LEU A 389 14.10 -27.53 12.63
CA LEU A 389 15.41 -27.01 13.02
C LEU A 389 15.36 -25.48 12.99
N ARG A 390 15.75 -24.80 14.07
CA ARG A 390 15.92 -23.34 14.06
C ARG A 390 17.20 -22.99 13.30
N VAL A 391 17.06 -22.38 12.12
CA VAL A 391 18.18 -22.09 11.24
C VAL A 391 19.09 -21.04 11.88
N PRO A 392 20.41 -21.30 12.00
CA PRO A 392 21.37 -20.30 12.43
C PRO A 392 21.32 -19.10 11.48
N THR A 393 21.00 -17.92 11.99
CA THR A 393 21.14 -16.70 11.20
C THR A 393 22.64 -16.38 11.11
N SER A 394 23.18 -16.28 9.89
CA SER A 394 24.62 -16.04 9.66
C SER A 394 25.16 -14.91 10.56
N ARG A 395 26.33 -15.13 11.19
CA ARG A 395 27.06 -14.13 12.00
C ARG A 395 27.35 -12.83 11.24
N SER A 396 27.33 -12.81 9.89
CA SER A 396 27.46 -11.56 9.13
C SER A 396 26.20 -10.67 9.16
N LEU A 397 25.04 -11.26 9.46
CA LEU A 397 23.74 -10.56 9.61
C LEU A 397 23.45 -10.19 11.07
N ILE A 398 24.11 -10.87 12.01
CA ILE A 398 24.18 -10.48 13.41
C ILE A 398 25.40 -9.56 13.55
N SER A 399 25.24 -8.28 13.21
CA SER A 399 26.14 -7.30 13.84
C SER A 399 26.06 -7.55 15.35
N THR A 400 27.19 -7.52 16.04
CA THR A 400 27.28 -7.69 17.50
C THR A 400 26.32 -6.78 18.29
N GLU A 401 25.76 -5.76 17.63
CA GLU A 401 24.59 -5.00 18.07
C GLU A 401 23.33 -5.52 17.36
N ASN A 402 22.46 -6.22 18.09
CA ASN A 402 21.14 -6.66 17.60
C ASN A 402 20.25 -5.43 17.38
N TYR A 403 20.14 -4.95 16.14
CA TYR A 403 19.37 -3.75 15.83
C TYR A 403 17.85 -3.96 15.69
N GLY A 404 17.27 -5.13 15.97
CA GLY A 404 15.81 -5.29 15.85
C GLY A 404 15.33 -6.72 16.01
N THR A 405 14.10 -7.00 15.56
CA THR A 405 13.50 -8.34 15.61
C THR A 405 14.35 -9.31 14.79
N VAL A 406 14.89 -10.35 15.45
CA VAL A 406 15.70 -11.39 14.81
C VAL A 406 14.81 -12.23 13.91
N SER A 407 15.21 -12.46 12.66
CA SER A 407 14.48 -13.37 11.76
C SER A 407 14.41 -14.76 12.38
N VAL A 408 13.20 -15.29 12.55
CA VAL A 408 12.99 -16.65 13.07
C VAL A 408 12.82 -17.58 11.88
N LYS A 409 13.96 -18.06 11.35
CA LYS A 409 13.97 -19.01 10.24
C LYS A 409 13.99 -20.43 10.75
N VAL A 410 13.15 -21.29 10.16
CA VAL A 410 13.00 -22.70 10.54
C VAL A 410 12.99 -23.57 9.28
N THR A 411 13.43 -24.82 9.41
CA THR A 411 13.40 -25.80 8.32
C THR A 411 12.86 -27.11 8.85
N GLU A 412 11.92 -27.73 8.13
CA GLU A 412 11.36 -29.02 8.52
C GLU A 412 12.44 -30.11 8.41
N VAL A 413 12.60 -30.90 9.48
CA VAL A 413 13.58 -31.99 9.57
C VAL A 413 13.02 -33.22 8.86
N GLY A 414 13.88 -33.98 8.16
CA GLY A 414 13.48 -35.21 7.48
C GLY A 414 12.85 -35.01 6.10
N HIS A 415 12.80 -33.76 5.59
CA HIS A 415 12.35 -33.43 4.25
C HIS A 415 13.52 -32.90 3.40
N PRO A 416 14.20 -33.76 2.61
CA PRO A 416 15.28 -33.35 1.73
C PRO A 416 14.83 -32.25 0.77
N GLY A 417 15.50 -31.09 0.78
CA GLY A 417 15.14 -29.93 -0.04
C GLY A 417 14.11 -28.97 0.58
N ALA A 418 13.74 -29.16 1.86
CA ALA A 418 12.87 -28.22 2.58
C ALA A 418 13.44 -26.78 2.55
N LYS A 419 12.61 -25.84 2.11
CA LYS A 419 12.97 -24.42 2.09
C LYS A 419 12.94 -23.84 3.51
N ASN A 420 13.81 -22.87 3.77
CA ASN A 420 13.76 -22.11 5.01
C ASN A 420 12.46 -21.30 5.07
N ILE A 421 11.68 -21.53 6.12
CA ILE A 421 10.43 -20.82 6.42
C ILE A 421 10.76 -19.66 7.35
N ASP A 422 10.30 -18.46 7.02
CA ASP A 422 10.28 -17.34 7.96
C ASP A 422 9.00 -17.44 8.81
N ALA A 423 9.14 -17.96 10.03
CA ALA A 423 8.00 -18.21 10.93
C ALA A 423 7.28 -16.93 11.33
N VAL A 424 7.98 -15.77 11.35
CA VAL A 424 7.34 -14.47 11.64
C VAL A 424 6.46 -14.06 10.47
N SER A 425 6.97 -14.17 9.25
CA SER A 425 6.21 -13.83 8.03
C SER A 425 5.01 -14.76 7.84
N GLN A 426 5.18 -16.06 8.12
CA GLN A 426 4.11 -17.05 8.00
C GLN A 426 3.00 -16.82 9.03
N GLU A 427 3.34 -16.57 10.30
CA GLU A 427 2.34 -16.19 11.32
C GLU A 427 1.63 -14.89 10.94
N HIS A 428 2.38 -13.90 10.44
CA HIS A 428 1.81 -12.62 10.05
C HIS A 428 0.77 -12.76 8.93
N SER A 429 1.09 -13.49 7.85
CA SER A 429 0.13 -13.72 6.78
C SER A 429 -1.04 -14.56 7.27
N ALA A 430 -0.81 -15.68 7.97
CA ALA A 430 -1.86 -16.56 8.45
C ALA A 430 -2.86 -15.84 9.36
N PHE A 431 -2.37 -15.01 10.30
CA PHE A 431 -3.20 -14.18 11.16
C PHE A 431 -4.08 -13.23 10.35
N TRP A 432 -3.49 -12.47 9.42
CA TRP A 432 -4.24 -11.45 8.68
C TRP A 432 -5.21 -12.04 7.67
N ILE A 433 -4.91 -13.19 7.06
CA ILE A 433 -5.89 -13.91 6.24
C ILE A 433 -7.08 -14.30 7.12
N TRP A 434 -6.84 -15.01 8.23
CA TRP A 434 -7.90 -15.47 9.12
C TRP A 434 -8.74 -14.31 9.66
N ALA A 435 -8.10 -13.31 10.28
CA ALA A 435 -8.79 -12.21 10.94
C ALA A 435 -9.62 -11.37 9.98
N SER A 436 -9.10 -11.10 8.76
CA SER A 436 -9.82 -10.34 7.74
C SER A 436 -11.03 -11.12 7.21
N MET A 437 -10.83 -12.39 6.82
CA MET A 437 -11.89 -13.22 6.27
C MET A 437 -12.96 -13.55 7.32
N ASP A 438 -12.58 -13.83 8.56
CA ASP A 438 -13.49 -14.09 9.68
C ASP A 438 -14.36 -12.86 9.96
N LEU A 439 -13.78 -11.65 9.98
CA LEU A 439 -14.55 -10.44 10.20
C LEU A 439 -15.52 -10.17 9.03
N LEU A 440 -15.09 -10.32 7.78
CA LEU A 440 -15.97 -10.19 6.60
C LEU A 440 -17.13 -11.19 6.63
N LEU A 441 -16.88 -12.46 6.99
CA LEU A 441 -17.90 -13.51 7.08
C LEU A 441 -18.85 -13.35 8.27
N ARG A 442 -18.47 -12.58 9.30
CA ARG A 442 -19.32 -12.29 10.46
C ARG A 442 -20.15 -11.02 10.30
N THR A 443 -19.65 -10.05 9.54
CA THR A 443 -20.23 -8.69 9.46
C THR A 443 -20.83 -8.39 8.10
N GLY A 444 -20.50 -9.17 7.08
CA GLY A 444 -20.89 -8.89 5.71
C GLY A 444 -20.26 -7.65 5.12
N LEU A 445 -19.24 -7.03 5.73
CA LEU A 445 -18.58 -5.83 5.20
C LEU A 445 -18.03 -6.04 3.77
N ARG A 446 -17.94 -4.97 2.99
CA ARG A 446 -17.16 -4.94 1.75
C ARG A 446 -15.68 -4.87 2.12
N PRO A 447 -14.79 -5.40 1.27
CA PRO A 447 -13.35 -5.33 1.54
C PRO A 447 -12.85 -3.91 1.80
N TRP A 448 -13.32 -2.93 1.02
CA TRP A 448 -12.91 -1.54 1.19
C TRP A 448 -13.49 -0.88 2.46
N GLU A 449 -14.68 -1.29 2.93
CA GLU A 449 -15.21 -0.84 4.22
C GLU A 449 -14.33 -1.36 5.36
N LEU A 450 -13.91 -2.62 5.29
CA LEU A 450 -13.01 -3.23 6.27
C LEU A 450 -11.65 -2.51 6.31
N TYR A 451 -11.07 -2.19 5.15
CA TYR A 451 -9.76 -1.53 5.06
C TYR A 451 -9.79 -0.08 5.55
N ARG A 452 -10.96 0.55 5.59
CA ARG A 452 -11.18 1.92 6.08
C ARG A 452 -11.68 1.98 7.51
N LEU A 453 -12.05 0.85 8.09
CA LEU A 453 -12.65 0.82 9.43
C LEU A 453 -11.65 1.38 10.44
N GLU A 454 -12.07 2.40 11.19
CA GLU A 454 -11.28 3.04 12.23
C GLU A 454 -11.77 2.67 13.63
N LYS A 455 -10.91 2.90 14.63
CA LYS A 455 -11.29 2.72 16.04
C LYS A 455 -12.52 3.54 16.43
N ALA A 456 -12.67 4.73 15.84
CA ALA A 456 -13.81 5.62 16.08
C ALA A 456 -15.15 5.08 15.52
N ASP A 457 -15.10 4.14 14.57
CA ASP A 457 -16.31 3.54 13.99
C ASP A 457 -16.93 2.46 14.92
N ILE A 458 -16.23 2.08 15.98
CA ILE A 458 -16.73 1.12 16.98
C ILE A 458 -17.58 1.88 18.00
N SER A 459 -18.87 1.56 18.06
CA SER A 459 -19.82 2.17 18.98
C SER A 459 -20.62 1.12 19.76
N LYS A 460 -21.56 1.59 20.58
CA LYS A 460 -22.49 0.76 21.36
C LYS A 460 -23.90 1.25 21.09
N ILE A 461 -24.82 0.33 20.89
CA ILE A 461 -26.25 0.60 20.83
C ILE A 461 -26.96 -0.18 21.93
N VAL A 462 -28.17 0.26 22.28
CA VAL A 462 -29.06 -0.50 23.15
C VAL A 462 -30.08 -1.22 22.27
N ASP A 463 -30.17 -2.54 22.39
CA ASP A 463 -31.15 -3.34 21.64
C ASP A 463 -32.57 -3.20 22.23
N THR A 464 -33.55 -3.81 21.58
CA THR A 464 -34.95 -3.82 22.04
C THR A 464 -35.16 -4.48 23.40
N ASN A 465 -34.19 -5.27 23.86
CA ASN A 465 -34.19 -5.97 25.14
C ASN A 465 -33.37 -5.22 26.20
N ASN A 466 -33.00 -3.97 25.94
CA ASN A 466 -32.23 -3.11 26.83
C ASN A 466 -30.77 -3.60 27.08
N ASN A 467 -30.24 -4.46 26.21
CA ASN A 467 -28.85 -4.91 26.27
C ASN A 467 -27.94 -3.95 25.48
N VAL A 468 -26.76 -3.69 26.03
CA VAL A 468 -25.72 -2.92 25.34
C VAL A 468 -24.99 -3.83 24.35
N VAL A 469 -25.18 -3.59 23.06
CA VAL A 469 -24.59 -4.36 21.96
C VAL A 469 -23.54 -3.51 21.24
N PRO A 470 -22.29 -3.97 21.12
CA PRO A 470 -21.28 -3.29 20.32
C PRO A 470 -21.64 -3.35 18.83
N CYS A 471 -21.39 -2.27 18.10
CA CYS A 471 -21.69 -2.15 16.69
C CYS A 471 -20.57 -1.44 15.92
N LEU A 472 -20.62 -1.56 14.59
CA LEU A 472 -19.81 -0.79 13.67
C LEU A 472 -20.68 0.25 12.96
N MET A 473 -20.23 1.49 12.97
CA MET A 473 -20.82 2.60 12.23
C MET A 473 -20.18 2.63 10.84
N ILE A 474 -20.92 2.20 9.82
CA ILE A 474 -20.41 2.14 8.45
C ILE A 474 -20.92 3.36 7.69
N ARG A 475 -19.97 4.16 7.21
CA ARG A 475 -20.24 5.37 6.42
C ARG A 475 -20.83 5.01 5.06
N ALA A 476 -21.62 5.91 4.51
CA ALA A 476 -22.21 5.76 3.18
C ALA A 476 -21.13 5.68 2.09
N GLY A 477 -21.44 4.97 1.01
CA GLY A 477 -20.65 4.95 -0.22
C GLY A 477 -21.49 5.44 -1.41
N LYS A 478 -20.92 5.46 -2.63
CA LYS A 478 -21.64 5.89 -3.84
C LYS A 478 -22.96 5.12 -4.05
N THR A 479 -22.92 3.80 -3.82
CA THR A 479 -24.06 2.89 -4.00
C THR A 479 -24.69 2.42 -2.69
N ASP A 480 -24.20 2.91 -1.54
CA ASP A 480 -24.57 2.41 -0.22
C ASP A 480 -25.09 3.52 0.68
N GLU A 481 -26.03 3.15 1.54
CA GLU A 481 -26.50 3.97 2.65
C GLU A 481 -25.64 3.76 3.89
N PRO A 482 -25.50 4.78 4.76
CA PRO A 482 -24.84 4.59 6.04
C PRO A 482 -25.64 3.57 6.85
N ARG A 483 -24.94 2.67 7.56
CA ARG A 483 -25.60 1.61 8.31
C ARG A 483 -24.86 1.23 9.57
N VAL A 484 -25.61 0.62 10.49
CA VAL A 484 -25.08 0.08 11.74
C VAL A 484 -25.02 -1.44 11.64
N VAL A 485 -23.84 -2.02 11.85
CA VAL A 485 -23.65 -3.47 11.86
C VAL A 485 -23.48 -3.93 13.31
N GLN A 486 -24.47 -4.65 13.84
CA GLN A 486 -24.38 -5.22 15.18
C GLN A 486 -23.33 -6.34 15.23
N LEU A 487 -22.51 -6.36 16.28
CA LEU A 487 -21.45 -7.33 16.42
C LEU A 487 -21.87 -8.48 17.33
N THR A 488 -21.81 -9.69 16.79
CA THR A 488 -21.91 -10.92 17.60
C THR A 488 -20.72 -11.02 18.57
N PRO A 489 -20.84 -11.73 19.71
CA PRO A 489 -19.73 -11.92 20.65
C PRO A 489 -18.45 -12.47 19.99
N LYS A 490 -18.60 -13.35 19.00
CA LYS A 490 -17.46 -13.87 18.23
C LYS A 490 -16.80 -12.80 17.35
N ALA A 491 -17.59 -11.89 16.75
CA ALA A 491 -17.04 -10.78 15.99
C ALA A 491 -16.29 -9.79 16.89
N VAL A 492 -16.83 -9.51 18.08
CA VAL A 492 -16.17 -8.69 19.11
C VAL A 492 -14.84 -9.33 19.54
N ALA A 493 -14.80 -10.65 19.73
CA ALA A 493 -13.58 -11.36 20.09
C ALA A 493 -12.50 -11.25 19.00
N THR A 494 -12.86 -11.44 17.72
CA THR A 494 -11.93 -11.25 16.59
C THR A 494 -11.44 -9.81 16.51
N LEU A 495 -12.34 -8.83 16.61
CA LEU A 495 -12.00 -7.41 16.59
C LEU A 495 -11.06 -7.04 17.74
N SER A 496 -11.33 -7.53 18.94
CA SER A 496 -10.47 -7.33 20.12
C SER A 496 -9.09 -7.96 19.95
N HIS A 497 -9.01 -9.11 19.27
CA HIS A 497 -7.73 -9.75 18.95
C HIS A 497 -6.92 -8.90 17.97
N ILE A 498 -7.56 -8.39 16.90
CA ILE A 498 -6.94 -7.46 15.95
C ILE A 498 -6.43 -6.21 16.66
N MET A 499 -7.29 -5.55 17.45
CA MET A 499 -6.93 -4.31 18.12
C MET A 499 -5.77 -4.50 19.10
N ARG A 500 -5.77 -5.60 19.89
CA ARG A 500 -4.64 -5.92 20.78
C ARG A 500 -3.35 -6.20 20.02
N ARG A 501 -3.43 -6.89 18.87
CA ARG A 501 -2.24 -7.12 18.02
C ARG A 501 -1.70 -5.81 17.44
N VAL A 502 -2.59 -4.93 17.00
CA VAL A 502 -2.23 -3.65 16.39
C VAL A 502 -1.60 -2.74 17.43
N GLN A 503 -2.22 -2.57 18.59
CA GLN A 503 -1.66 -1.79 19.69
C GLN A 503 -0.35 -2.40 20.20
N GLY A 504 -0.30 -3.71 20.39
CA GLY A 504 0.90 -4.40 20.86
C GLY A 504 1.39 -3.83 22.19
N GLU A 505 2.66 -3.39 22.21
CA GLU A 505 3.31 -2.76 23.38
C GLU A 505 3.28 -1.22 23.31
N LEU A 506 2.60 -0.63 22.31
CA LEU A 506 2.53 0.83 22.15
C LEU A 506 1.60 1.44 23.21
N ASP A 507 1.99 2.63 23.70
CA ASP A 507 1.25 3.37 24.72
C ASP A 507 -0.17 3.77 24.27
N SER A 508 -0.34 3.98 22.96
CA SER A 508 -1.62 4.32 22.33
C SER A 508 -1.85 3.53 21.06
N TYR A 509 -3.11 3.47 20.63
CA TYR A 509 -3.46 2.85 19.37
C TYR A 509 -2.79 3.61 18.20
N PRO A 510 -1.97 2.94 17.36
CA PRO A 510 -1.17 3.62 16.35
C PRO A 510 -2.04 4.26 15.26
N ALA A 511 -1.65 5.46 14.85
CA ALA A 511 -2.15 6.12 13.64
C ALA A 511 -1.25 5.77 12.46
N VAL A 512 -1.84 5.50 11.30
CA VAL A 512 -1.13 5.13 10.08
C VAL A 512 -1.62 5.92 8.88
N PRO A 513 -0.75 6.16 7.88
CA PRO A 513 -1.20 6.73 6.63
C PRO A 513 -2.17 5.76 5.94
N ARG A 514 -3.28 6.30 5.44
CA ARG A 514 -4.28 5.62 4.64
C ARG A 514 -4.42 6.34 3.31
N PHE A 515 -4.23 5.61 2.22
CA PHE A 515 -4.59 6.14 0.92
C PHE A 515 -6.10 6.07 0.71
N GLU A 516 -6.70 7.23 0.47
CA GLU A 516 -8.08 7.37 0.05
C GLU A 516 -8.15 7.25 -1.46
N VAL A 517 -8.44 6.05 -1.95
CA VAL A 517 -8.49 5.76 -3.40
C VAL A 517 -9.49 6.64 -4.16
N VAL A 518 -10.57 7.08 -3.48
CA VAL A 518 -11.62 7.88 -4.13
C VAL A 518 -11.14 9.31 -4.36
N GLU A 519 -10.61 9.95 -3.33
CA GLU A 519 -10.09 11.33 -3.39
C GLU A 519 -8.68 11.39 -3.99
N GLY A 520 -7.95 10.26 -3.98
CA GLY A 520 -6.57 10.17 -4.40
C GLY A 520 -5.58 10.83 -3.43
N GLU A 521 -5.95 10.92 -2.15
CA GLU A 521 -5.18 11.61 -1.11
C GLU A 521 -4.76 10.67 0.02
N TYR A 522 -3.78 11.08 0.82
CA TYR A 522 -3.41 10.38 2.05
C TYR A 522 -4.06 11.03 3.26
N VAL A 523 -4.78 10.22 4.04
CA VAL A 523 -5.15 10.57 5.41
C VAL A 523 -4.02 10.12 6.31
N GLU A 524 -3.31 11.07 6.93
CA GLU A 524 -2.03 10.81 7.62
C GLU A 524 -2.21 10.15 8.99
N ASP A 525 -3.34 10.39 9.66
CA ASP A 525 -3.57 10.10 11.09
C ASP A 525 -4.68 9.07 11.33
N ALA A 526 -4.92 8.16 10.38
CA ALA A 526 -6.02 7.21 10.50
C ALA A 526 -5.74 6.11 11.54
N GLN A 527 -6.61 5.98 12.55
CA GLN A 527 -6.54 4.91 13.56
C GLN A 527 -7.23 3.63 13.07
N LEU A 528 -6.71 3.06 11.99
CA LEU A 528 -7.34 1.93 11.30
C LEU A 528 -7.36 0.65 12.15
N ILE A 529 -8.41 -0.16 12.02
CA ILE A 529 -8.50 -1.49 12.62
C ILE A 529 -7.52 -2.45 11.95
N LEU A 530 -7.45 -2.44 10.62
CA LEU A 530 -6.52 -3.26 9.86
C LEU A 530 -5.22 -2.47 9.58
N GLN A 531 -4.17 -2.81 10.32
CA GLN A 531 -2.84 -2.22 10.12
C GLN A 531 -1.80 -3.32 9.99
N LYS A 532 -1.08 -3.34 8.87
CA LYS A 532 0.05 -4.25 8.68
C LYS A 532 1.32 -3.57 9.16
N SER A 533 2.14 -4.32 9.88
CA SER A 533 3.53 -3.95 10.14
C SER A 533 4.38 -4.52 9.03
N LEU A 534 4.92 -3.66 8.19
CA LEU A 534 6.01 -4.01 7.28
C LEU A 534 7.33 -4.00 8.05
N SER A 535 8.39 -4.50 7.43
CA SER A 535 9.70 -4.64 8.09
C SER A 535 10.25 -3.32 8.64
N SER A 536 9.81 -2.17 8.10
CA SER A 536 10.36 -0.84 8.39
C SER A 536 9.32 0.24 8.68
N TYR A 537 8.02 -0.05 8.57
CA TYR A 537 6.96 0.91 8.87
C TYR A 537 5.60 0.22 9.01
N ARG A 538 4.62 0.97 9.50
CA ARG A 538 3.23 0.50 9.61
C ARG A 538 2.34 1.21 8.60
N SER A 539 1.41 0.49 7.99
CA SER A 539 0.44 1.07 7.06
C SER A 539 -0.91 0.37 7.12
N GLY A 540 -1.93 1.05 6.60
CA GLY A 540 -3.21 0.41 6.29
C GLY A 540 -3.10 -0.67 5.22
N PHE A 541 -4.16 -1.45 5.08
CA PHE A 541 -4.27 -2.46 4.02
C PHE A 541 -4.67 -1.82 2.69
N TYR A 542 -3.99 -2.22 1.61
CA TYR A 542 -4.38 -1.88 0.24
C TYR A 542 -5.20 -3.01 -0.43
N GLY A 543 -5.17 -4.20 0.17
CA GLY A 543 -5.96 -5.36 -0.23
C GLY A 543 -5.24 -6.32 -1.18
N THR A 544 -4.25 -5.84 -1.93
CA THR A 544 -3.41 -6.67 -2.81
C THR A 544 -2.60 -7.69 -2.01
N GLU A 545 -2.20 -7.35 -0.80
CA GLU A 545 -1.44 -8.24 0.09
C GLU A 545 -2.30 -9.41 0.56
N LEU A 546 -3.55 -9.13 0.94
CA LEU A 546 -4.50 -10.15 1.37
C LEU A 546 -4.80 -11.12 0.23
N LEU A 547 -5.00 -10.62 -0.98
CA LEU A 547 -5.22 -11.46 -2.17
C LEU A 547 -4.01 -12.35 -2.48
N ARG A 548 -2.79 -11.80 -2.40
CA ARG A 548 -1.56 -12.58 -2.60
C ARG A 548 -1.40 -13.67 -1.54
N TRP A 549 -1.66 -13.35 -0.28
CA TRP A 549 -1.59 -14.32 0.81
C TRP A 549 -2.66 -15.41 0.67
N LEU A 550 -3.89 -15.03 0.31
CA LEU A 550 -4.96 -15.97 0.01
C LEU A 550 -4.60 -16.88 -1.16
N HIS A 551 -3.98 -16.36 -2.22
CA HIS A 551 -3.55 -17.17 -3.36
C HIS A 551 -2.60 -18.29 -2.93
N THR A 552 -1.55 -17.96 -2.17
CA THR A 552 -0.64 -18.97 -1.60
C THR A 552 -1.38 -19.95 -0.70
N PHE A 553 -2.26 -19.47 0.17
CA PHE A 553 -3.05 -20.33 1.06
C PHE A 553 -3.95 -21.30 0.29
N HIS A 554 -4.62 -20.86 -0.78
CA HIS A 554 -5.43 -21.75 -1.62
C HIS A 554 -4.58 -22.81 -2.33
N ALA A 555 -3.41 -22.43 -2.84
CA ALA A 555 -2.49 -23.39 -3.46
C ALA A 555 -2.15 -24.55 -2.50
N ASP A 556 -1.88 -24.23 -1.23
CA ASP A 556 -1.61 -25.22 -0.19
C ASP A 556 -2.85 -26.13 0.06
N LEU A 557 -4.07 -25.56 0.04
CA LEU A 557 -5.31 -26.34 0.20
C LEU A 557 -5.59 -27.28 -0.97
N TYR A 558 -5.26 -26.87 -2.19
CA TYR A 558 -5.41 -27.69 -3.39
C TYR A 558 -4.43 -28.86 -3.38
N GLU A 559 -3.17 -28.61 -3.03
CA GLU A 559 -2.14 -29.64 -2.89
C GLU A 559 -2.54 -30.69 -1.84
N GLN A 560 -3.13 -30.24 -0.74
CA GLN A 560 -3.65 -31.09 0.34
C GLN A 560 -5.01 -31.73 0.03
N ARG A 561 -5.60 -31.47 -1.16
CA ARG A 561 -6.92 -31.95 -1.58
C ARG A 561 -8.05 -31.60 -0.60
N MET A 562 -7.90 -30.49 0.13
CA MET A 562 -8.91 -29.98 1.06
C MET A 562 -10.00 -29.17 0.36
N LEU A 563 -9.65 -28.52 -0.75
CA LEU A 563 -10.55 -27.83 -1.65
C LEU A 563 -10.30 -28.27 -3.09
N PRO A 564 -11.33 -28.30 -3.95
CA PRO A 564 -11.12 -28.38 -5.39
C PRO A 564 -10.41 -27.13 -5.92
N ASP A 565 -9.56 -27.29 -6.93
CA ASP A 565 -8.76 -26.22 -7.56
C ASP A 565 -9.59 -25.08 -8.18
N TRP A 566 -10.83 -25.38 -8.57
CA TRP A 566 -11.79 -24.39 -9.09
C TRP A 566 -12.51 -23.59 -7.99
N VAL A 567 -12.40 -23.96 -6.70
CA VAL A 567 -13.04 -23.26 -5.58
C VAL A 567 -12.07 -22.26 -4.94
N THR A 568 -12.17 -20.99 -5.32
CA THR A 568 -11.35 -19.91 -4.73
C THR A 568 -12.21 -18.92 -3.95
N PHE A 569 -11.89 -18.70 -2.66
CA PHE A 569 -12.54 -17.68 -1.83
C PHE A 569 -11.79 -16.35 -1.89
N THR A 570 -12.50 -15.30 -2.27
CA THR A 570 -12.00 -13.92 -2.23
C THR A 570 -12.70 -13.10 -1.16
N PRO A 571 -12.11 -11.97 -0.71
CA PRO A 571 -12.78 -11.05 0.21
C PRO A 571 -14.14 -10.54 -0.31
N LYS A 572 -14.30 -10.43 -1.64
CA LYS A 572 -15.56 -10.00 -2.28
C LYS A 572 -16.66 -11.06 -2.15
N ASP A 573 -16.30 -12.35 -2.12
CA ASP A 573 -17.25 -13.45 -2.01
C ASP A 573 -17.89 -13.51 -0.63
N CYS A 574 -17.17 -13.11 0.43
CA CYS A 574 -17.66 -13.14 1.81
C CYS A 574 -19.02 -12.45 1.97
N ARG A 575 -19.22 -11.27 1.36
CA ARG A 575 -20.48 -10.53 1.44
C ARG A 575 -21.64 -11.28 0.76
N ARG A 576 -21.38 -11.94 -0.38
CA ARG A 576 -22.37 -12.76 -1.10
C ARG A 576 -22.73 -14.01 -0.29
N LEU A 577 -21.74 -14.64 0.33
CA LEU A 577 -21.94 -15.79 1.22
C LEU A 577 -22.76 -15.42 2.45
N VAL A 578 -22.50 -14.27 3.09
CA VAL A 578 -23.31 -13.77 4.22
C VAL A 578 -24.75 -13.52 3.79
N ALA A 579 -24.95 -12.78 2.68
CA ALA A 579 -26.28 -12.50 2.13
C ALA A 579 -27.07 -13.79 1.84
N THR A 580 -26.43 -14.76 1.19
CA THR A 580 -27.03 -16.05 0.86
C THR A 580 -27.38 -16.84 2.13
N LYS A 581 -26.52 -16.84 3.15
CA LYS A 581 -26.82 -17.50 4.44
C LYS A 581 -27.96 -16.84 5.21
N MET A 582 -28.09 -15.52 5.15
CA MET A 582 -29.23 -14.82 5.75
C MET A 582 -30.53 -15.21 5.03
N TYR A 583 -30.49 -15.24 3.70
CA TYR A 583 -31.63 -15.66 2.88
C TYR A 583 -32.07 -17.10 3.18
N ILE A 584 -31.14 -18.06 3.19
CA ILE A 584 -31.42 -19.47 3.53
C ILE A 584 -32.02 -19.61 4.93
N LYS A 585 -31.68 -18.71 5.86
CA LYS A 585 -32.23 -18.67 7.22
C LYS A 585 -33.60 -18.01 7.32
N GLY A 586 -34.21 -17.60 6.20
CA GLY A 586 -35.52 -16.97 6.16
C GLY A 586 -35.51 -15.47 6.52
N VAL A 587 -34.36 -14.80 6.50
CA VAL A 587 -34.32 -13.35 6.74
C VAL A 587 -34.95 -12.61 5.54
N PRO A 588 -35.93 -11.71 5.76
CA PRO A 588 -36.59 -10.98 4.67
C PRO A 588 -35.60 -10.19 3.80
N LEU A 589 -35.85 -10.13 2.48
CA LEU A 589 -34.93 -9.50 1.53
C LEU A 589 -34.68 -8.01 1.82
N LEU A 590 -35.69 -7.30 2.33
CA LEU A 590 -35.58 -5.91 2.77
C LEU A 590 -34.66 -5.75 3.99
N GLU A 591 -34.65 -6.72 4.92
CA GLU A 591 -33.73 -6.72 6.05
C GLU A 591 -32.30 -7.03 5.61
N ILE A 592 -32.12 -7.97 4.67
CA ILE A 592 -30.82 -8.23 4.05
C ILE A 592 -30.33 -6.98 3.32
N GLN A 593 -31.20 -6.28 2.59
CA GLN A 593 -30.86 -5.02 1.92
C GLN A 593 -30.35 -3.98 2.91
N ARG A 594 -31.07 -3.76 4.02
CA ARG A 594 -30.66 -2.82 5.09
C ARG A 594 -29.34 -3.24 5.74
N PHE A 595 -29.17 -4.52 6.03
CA PHE A 595 -27.93 -5.07 6.60
C PHE A 595 -26.73 -4.87 5.66
N LEU A 596 -26.95 -5.02 4.34
CA LEU A 596 -25.95 -4.76 3.31
C LEU A 596 -25.91 -3.27 2.88
N GLY A 597 -26.73 -2.38 3.43
CA GLY A 597 -26.78 -0.97 3.05
C GLY A 597 -26.99 -0.71 1.56
N HIS A 598 -27.62 -1.60 0.81
CA HIS A 598 -27.85 -1.37 -0.62
C HIS A 598 -29.00 -0.39 -0.84
N LYS A 599 -28.80 0.62 -1.69
CA LYS A 599 -29.87 1.57 -2.09
C LYS A 599 -31.05 0.90 -2.80
N HIS A 600 -30.77 -0.12 -3.62
CA HIS A 600 -31.79 -0.80 -4.42
C HIS A 600 -31.87 -2.30 -4.11
N LEU A 601 -33.09 -2.82 -4.00
CA LEU A 601 -33.37 -4.23 -3.75
C LEU A 601 -32.79 -5.15 -4.84
N GLN A 602 -32.82 -4.69 -6.10
CA GLN A 602 -32.26 -5.43 -7.24
C GLN A 602 -30.78 -5.73 -7.02
N THR A 603 -30.02 -4.81 -6.42
CA THR A 603 -28.62 -5.05 -6.05
C THR A 603 -28.50 -6.19 -5.05
N THR A 604 -29.36 -6.24 -4.03
CA THR A 604 -29.37 -7.33 -3.03
C THR A 604 -29.64 -8.69 -3.66
N SER A 605 -30.61 -8.78 -4.58
CA SER A 605 -30.90 -10.03 -5.30
C SER A 605 -29.70 -10.56 -6.09
N LEU A 606 -28.83 -9.69 -6.60
CA LEU A 606 -27.60 -10.09 -7.30
C LEU A 606 -26.53 -10.69 -6.39
N TYR A 607 -26.63 -10.53 -5.06
CA TYR A 607 -25.69 -11.08 -4.07
C TYR A 607 -26.10 -12.45 -3.54
N ILE A 608 -27.33 -12.89 -3.80
CA ILE A 608 -27.86 -14.16 -3.31
C ILE A 608 -27.56 -15.27 -4.32
N GLY A 609 -26.94 -16.37 -3.86
CA GLY A 609 -26.49 -17.48 -4.70
C GLY A 609 -27.59 -18.41 -5.22
N GLU A 610 -28.82 -18.32 -4.71
CA GLU A 610 -29.91 -19.22 -5.11
C GLU A 610 -30.60 -18.82 -6.44
N PRO A 611 -31.19 -19.80 -7.18
CA PRO A 611 -31.97 -19.53 -8.38
C PRO A 611 -33.17 -18.63 -8.07
N ILE A 612 -33.49 -17.72 -9.01
CA ILE A 612 -34.68 -16.84 -8.93
C ILE A 612 -35.98 -17.65 -8.84
N ASP A 613 -36.00 -18.89 -9.34
CA ASP A 613 -37.21 -19.73 -9.36
C ASP A 613 -37.67 -20.11 -7.94
N THR A 614 -36.73 -20.32 -7.01
CA THR A 614 -37.02 -20.55 -5.59
C THR A 614 -37.54 -19.26 -4.92
N LEU A 615 -37.05 -18.11 -5.37
CA LEU A 615 -37.42 -16.77 -4.90
C LEU A 615 -38.83 -16.37 -5.36
N LEU A 616 -39.20 -16.73 -6.60
CA LEU A 616 -40.56 -16.55 -7.14
C LEU A 616 -41.56 -17.55 -6.55
N GLN A 617 -41.15 -18.80 -6.29
CA GLN A 617 -42.02 -19.78 -5.62
C GLN A 617 -42.33 -19.38 -4.16
N GLN A 618 -41.36 -18.86 -3.42
CA GLN A 618 -41.58 -18.38 -2.05
C GLN A 618 -42.45 -17.11 -2.00
N LEU A 619 -42.36 -16.22 -2.99
CA LEU A 619 -43.22 -15.04 -3.08
C LEU A 619 -44.66 -15.37 -3.51
N LYS A 620 -44.88 -16.39 -4.36
CA LYS A 620 -46.23 -16.85 -4.71
C LYS A 620 -46.99 -17.41 -3.51
N GLY A 621 -46.32 -18.17 -2.64
CA GLY A 621 -46.93 -18.70 -1.41
C GLY A 621 -47.31 -17.65 -0.36
N VAL A 622 -46.97 -16.38 -0.56
CA VAL A 622 -47.34 -15.26 0.34
C VAL A 622 -48.51 -14.43 -0.24
N TRP A 623 -48.87 -14.63 -1.51
CA TRP A 623 -49.93 -13.88 -2.20
C TRP A 623 -51.18 -14.73 -2.52
N ASP A 624 -51.11 -16.04 -2.31
CA ASP A 624 -52.22 -16.97 -2.54
C ASP A 624 -52.95 -17.42 -1.25
N ASP A 625 -52.83 -16.66 -0.14
CA ASP A 625 -53.68 -16.78 1.06
C ASP A 625 -54.48 -15.50 1.34
#